data_AF-A0A061IS68-F1
#
_entry.id   AF-A0A061IS68-F1
#
_cell.length_a   1.000
_cell.length_b   1.000
_cell.length_c   1.000
_cell.angle_alpha   90.00
_cell.angle_beta   90.00
_cell.angle_gamma   90.00
#
_symmetry.space_group_name_H-M   'P 1'
#
loop_
_entity.id
_entity.type
_entity.pdbx_description
1 polymer ?
#
loop_
_entity_poly.entity_id
_entity_poly.type
_entity_poly.pdbx_seq_one_letter_code
_entity_poly.pdbx_strand_id
1 'polypeptide(L)'
;MYWLRFLLLLQTLRDCLPILFLFLWHLRGGAMPSATLFWMRVVAKPCRLQSPFFLFFFSSQSTGFCRRRGRAARQHFEAQTYPPLDSLRMWRPLRMPLATLSCCACFCVSTPKLASSSTPAGGVAGRCFRAPASVGNDARNAKQQQANPYKSWEHLNHKWLIMMCVGCLAGGLAAGQVVDVDEDALRPPFSREAVLADIGKTFEFRPDLAATSIRVAFLLAARRAGFATDDIDESCAVVSGLDDIAGVLRHLATVHGLSTEDAASLLAVAAVKFLGGPSEAIESSWRWGRNDADVAAPRKKGLADSESDWIAVPTIIEGLGDLTPEECVALMACHSVGEFHEHVSGIDGVSHIGSQYKLSHEYYKFLLANEKRFFELEVPRTEENKAIQRLPKDFVCVHTQVGKKNKKRQCVFNRREVEALLRNKTWRKLTEQYAADEAAWSVAFQSAFTKMIECHFKRLRTYNRSPA
;
A
#
# COMPACT_ATOMS: atom_id res chain seq x y z
N MET A 1 -14.01 17.01 14.84
CA MET A 1 -13.76 15.59 15.15
C MET A 1 -14.99 14.82 15.65
N TYR A 2 -15.85 15.38 16.51
CA TYR A 2 -17.04 14.66 17.03
C TYR A 2 -18.07 14.29 15.96
N TRP A 3 -18.29 15.15 14.96
CA TRP A 3 -19.18 14.87 13.83
C TRP A 3 -18.74 13.69 12.96
N LEU A 4 -17.42 13.55 12.73
CA LEU A 4 -16.87 12.44 11.94
C LEU A 4 -16.99 11.11 12.71
N ARG A 5 -16.81 11.14 14.04
CA ARG A 5 -17.03 9.98 14.91
C ARG A 5 -18.50 9.58 14.99
N PHE A 6 -19.42 10.55 14.98
CA PHE A 6 -20.86 10.30 14.95
C PHE A 6 -21.31 9.69 13.61
N LEU A 7 -20.76 10.17 12.49
CA LEU A 7 -20.99 9.59 11.16
C LEU A 7 -20.45 8.17 11.03
N LEU A 8 -19.26 7.88 11.57
CA LEU A 8 -18.70 6.52 11.63
C LEU A 8 -19.56 5.59 12.50
N LEU A 9 -20.09 6.07 13.62
CA LEU A 9 -21.01 5.31 14.46
C LEU A 9 -22.33 5.00 13.74
N LEU A 10 -22.89 5.98 13.01
CA LEU A 10 -24.09 5.80 12.20
C LEU A 10 -23.88 4.84 11.03
N GLN A 11 -22.71 4.89 10.39
CA GLN A 11 -22.32 3.96 9.32
C GLN A 11 -22.22 2.53 9.86
N THR A 12 -21.59 2.35 11.02
CA THR A 12 -21.44 1.04 11.66
C THR A 12 -22.80 0.48 12.11
N LEU A 13 -23.69 1.32 12.64
CA LEU A 13 -25.06 0.94 12.98
C LEU A 13 -25.90 0.58 11.73
N ARG A 14 -25.71 1.29 10.62
CA ARG A 14 -26.34 1.00 9.33
C ARG A 14 -25.89 -0.35 8.76
N ASP A 15 -24.61 -0.69 8.91
CA ASP A 15 -24.04 -1.94 8.40
C ASP A 15 -24.39 -3.15 9.30
N CYS A 16 -24.67 -2.92 10.59
CA CYS A 16 -25.15 -3.96 11.51
C CYS A 16 -26.66 -4.19 11.47
N LEU A 17 -27.46 -3.22 10.99
CA LEU A 17 -28.92 -3.31 10.92
C LEU A 17 -29.43 -4.52 10.10
N PRO A 18 -28.85 -4.87 8.93
CA PRO A 18 -29.26 -6.02 8.14
C PRO A 18 -29.00 -7.35 8.85
N ILE A 19 -27.90 -7.43 9.61
CA ILE A 19 -27.53 -8.61 10.40
C ILE A 19 -28.52 -8.78 11.56
N LEU A 20 -28.88 -7.69 12.23
CA LEU A 20 -29.91 -7.69 13.28
C LEU A 20 -31.29 -8.07 12.70
N PHE A 21 -31.62 -7.62 11.49
CA PHE A 21 -32.87 -7.95 10.79
C PHE A 21 -32.93 -9.43 10.38
N LEU A 22 -31.83 -9.98 9.85
CA LEU A 22 -31.68 -11.41 9.54
C LEU A 22 -31.79 -12.28 10.79
N PHE A 23 -31.18 -11.83 11.88
CA PHE A 23 -31.23 -12.54 13.16
C PHE A 23 -32.64 -12.52 13.77
N LEU A 24 -33.33 -11.39 13.73
CA LEU A 24 -34.74 -11.26 14.18
C LEU A 24 -35.73 -12.00 13.27
N TRP A 25 -35.46 -12.07 11.97
CA TRP A 25 -36.25 -12.85 11.01
C TRP A 25 -36.14 -14.36 11.28
N HIS A 26 -34.92 -14.84 11.56
CA HIS A 26 -34.67 -16.25 11.84
C HIS A 26 -35.31 -16.69 13.18
N LEU A 27 -35.31 -15.82 14.18
CA LEU A 27 -35.96 -16.05 15.47
C LEU A 27 -37.51 -16.11 15.40
N ARG A 28 -38.13 -15.58 14.35
CA ARG A 28 -39.60 -15.62 14.15
C ARG A 28 -40.09 -16.84 13.35
N GLY A 29 -39.21 -17.74 12.95
CA GLY A 29 -39.60 -18.97 12.23
C GLY A 29 -40.26 -18.74 10.86
N GLY A 30 -40.09 -17.55 10.26
CA GLY A 30 -40.69 -17.23 8.97
C GLY A 30 -39.93 -17.88 7.82
N ALA A 31 -40.64 -18.62 6.95
CA ALA A 31 -40.07 -19.13 5.70
C ALA A 31 -39.58 -17.97 4.82
N MET A 32 -38.37 -18.09 4.27
CA MET A 32 -37.77 -17.04 3.44
C MET A 32 -38.55 -16.83 2.14
N PRO A 33 -38.88 -15.59 1.75
CA PRO A 33 -39.43 -15.31 0.43
C PRO A 33 -38.38 -15.56 -0.66
N SER A 34 -38.81 -16.13 -1.79
CA SER A 34 -37.96 -16.59 -2.91
C SER A 34 -37.07 -15.50 -3.54
N ALA A 35 -37.35 -14.22 -3.30
CA ALA A 35 -36.55 -13.09 -3.79
C ALA A 35 -35.15 -12.98 -3.14
N THR A 36 -34.96 -13.47 -1.91
CA THR A 36 -33.66 -13.37 -1.20
C THR A 36 -32.66 -14.45 -1.65
N LEU A 37 -33.16 -15.57 -2.17
CA LEU A 37 -32.34 -16.64 -2.76
C LEU A 37 -31.71 -16.24 -4.11
N PHE A 38 -32.28 -15.25 -4.81
CA PHE A 38 -31.75 -14.73 -6.06
C PHE A 38 -30.50 -13.87 -5.84
N TRP A 39 -30.43 -13.13 -4.73
CA TRP A 39 -29.27 -12.28 -4.41
C TRP A 39 -28.04 -13.08 -3.98
N MET A 40 -28.23 -14.20 -3.27
CA MET A 40 -27.13 -15.09 -2.86
C MET A 40 -26.53 -15.92 -4.01
N ARG A 41 -27.26 -16.15 -5.12
CA ARG A 41 -26.73 -16.88 -6.29
C ARG A 41 -25.88 -16.02 -7.23
N VAL A 42 -25.94 -14.70 -7.14
CA VAL A 42 -25.18 -13.79 -8.01
C VAL A 42 -23.76 -13.50 -7.48
N VAL A 43 -23.48 -13.77 -6.19
CA VAL A 43 -22.20 -13.42 -5.54
C VAL A 43 -21.26 -14.62 -5.32
N ALA A 44 -21.70 -15.86 -5.60
CA ALA A 44 -20.86 -17.06 -5.43
C ALA A 44 -20.44 -17.66 -6.78
N LYS A 45 -19.36 -17.14 -7.38
CA LYS A 45 -18.58 -17.87 -8.40
C LYS A 45 -17.30 -18.42 -7.76
N PRO A 46 -17.07 -19.74 -7.75
CA PRO A 46 -15.80 -20.32 -7.35
C PRO A 46 -14.87 -20.40 -8.57
N CYS A 47 -13.74 -19.69 -8.55
CA CYS A 47 -12.65 -19.95 -9.50
C CYS A 47 -11.78 -21.09 -8.98
N ARG A 48 -11.87 -22.24 -9.66
CA ARG A 48 -11.01 -23.41 -9.47
C ARG A 48 -9.61 -23.12 -10.02
N LEU A 49 -8.60 -23.45 -9.22
CA LEU A 49 -7.26 -23.81 -9.68
C LEU A 49 -7.35 -25.00 -10.64
N GLN A 50 -6.69 -24.88 -11.80
CA GLN A 50 -6.17 -26.03 -12.53
C GLN A 50 -4.95 -25.60 -13.36
N SER A 51 -3.79 -26.06 -12.90
CA SER A 51 -2.59 -26.27 -13.72
C SER A 51 -2.85 -27.34 -14.77
N PRO A 52 -2.10 -27.34 -15.89
CA PRO A 52 -1.14 -28.42 -16.02
C PRO A 52 0.23 -27.99 -16.57
N PHE A 53 1.22 -28.79 -16.17
CA PHE A 53 2.53 -28.96 -16.80
C PHE A 53 2.44 -29.18 -18.31
N PHE A 54 3.36 -28.58 -19.07
CA PHE A 54 3.97 -29.21 -20.23
C PHE A 54 5.41 -28.69 -20.45
N LEU A 55 6.36 -29.62 -20.41
CA LEU A 55 7.73 -29.47 -20.87
C LEU A 55 7.74 -29.42 -22.41
N PHE A 56 8.49 -28.49 -23.01
CA PHE A 56 9.18 -28.72 -24.28
C PHE A 56 10.46 -27.86 -24.37
N PHE A 57 11.58 -28.54 -24.55
CA PHE A 57 12.84 -28.01 -25.05
C PHE A 57 12.68 -27.66 -26.55
N PHE A 58 13.20 -26.53 -27.01
CA PHE A 58 14.01 -26.49 -28.24
C PHE A 58 14.87 -25.21 -28.33
N SER A 59 16.09 -25.46 -28.79
CA SER A 59 17.18 -24.55 -29.16
C SER A 59 16.96 -23.96 -30.55
N SER A 60 17.38 -22.71 -30.78
CA SER A 60 18.01 -22.20 -32.04
C SER A 60 18.22 -20.69 -31.93
N GLN A 61 19.45 -20.19 -31.78
CA GLN A 61 20.32 -19.69 -32.86
C GLN A 61 19.71 -18.64 -33.81
N SER A 62 20.25 -17.42 -33.67
CA SER A 62 20.93 -16.61 -34.70
C SER A 62 20.15 -16.04 -35.89
N THR A 63 20.23 -14.69 -35.99
CA THR A 63 20.46 -13.78 -37.14
C THR A 63 19.48 -12.61 -37.05
N GLY A 64 19.81 -11.34 -37.23
CA GLY A 64 20.83 -10.71 -38.05
C GLY A 64 20.11 -9.76 -39.04
N PHE A 65 20.55 -8.49 -39.11
CA PHE A 65 20.14 -7.48 -40.14
C PHE A 65 18.69 -6.93 -40.03
N CYS A 66 18.33 -5.70 -40.42
CA CYS A 66 19.01 -4.62 -41.13
C CYS A 66 18.31 -3.26 -40.85
N ARG A 67 19.12 -2.20 -40.86
CA ARG A 67 18.78 -0.77 -40.77
C ARG A 67 17.91 -0.31 -41.95
N ARG A 68 16.87 0.49 -41.70
CA ARG A 68 16.38 1.48 -42.67
C ARG A 68 16.06 2.82 -42.00
N ARG A 69 16.75 3.86 -42.48
CA ARG A 69 16.57 5.26 -42.14
C ARG A 69 15.39 5.84 -42.92
N GLY A 70 14.48 6.52 -42.24
CA GLY A 70 13.54 7.49 -42.81
C GLY A 70 13.69 8.83 -42.10
N ARG A 71 14.00 9.89 -42.87
CA ARG A 71 14.04 11.30 -42.44
C ARG A 71 12.72 11.98 -42.81
N ALA A 72 12.51 13.15 -42.19
CA ALA A 72 11.57 14.24 -42.50
C ALA A 72 10.28 14.18 -41.65
N ALA A 73 9.67 15.28 -41.19
CA ALA A 73 9.92 16.71 -41.38
C ALA A 73 9.45 17.48 -40.12
N ARG A 74 10.11 18.62 -39.84
CA ARG A 74 9.75 19.61 -38.83
C ARG A 74 8.61 20.48 -39.35
N GLN A 75 7.58 20.73 -38.54
CA GLN A 75 6.69 21.88 -38.70
C GLN A 75 6.69 22.70 -37.40
N HIS A 76 6.95 23.99 -37.58
CA HIS A 76 6.86 25.05 -36.58
C HIS A 76 5.38 25.34 -36.29
N PHE A 77 5.02 25.54 -35.02
CA PHE A 77 3.83 26.29 -34.68
C PHE A 77 4.12 27.23 -33.51
N GLU A 78 3.72 28.48 -33.70
CA GLU A 78 3.93 29.63 -32.83
C GLU A 78 3.01 29.63 -31.61
N ALA A 79 3.52 30.24 -30.54
CA ALA A 79 2.86 30.44 -29.27
C ALA A 79 1.79 31.54 -29.34
N GLN A 80 0.67 31.34 -28.64
CA GLN A 80 -0.25 32.42 -28.25
C GLN A 80 -0.22 32.60 -26.73
N THR A 81 0.14 33.81 -26.33
CA THR A 81 0.11 34.36 -24.97
C THR A 81 -1.26 34.92 -24.62
N TYR A 82 -1.73 34.69 -23.39
CA TYR A 82 -2.78 35.49 -22.74
C TYR A 82 -2.42 35.80 -21.27
N PRO A 83 -2.93 36.93 -20.72
CA PRO A 83 -2.38 37.66 -19.56
C PRO A 83 -2.90 37.16 -18.19
N PRO A 84 -2.34 37.67 -17.06
CA PRO A 84 -2.58 37.12 -15.73
C PRO A 84 -3.83 37.70 -15.07
N LEU A 85 -4.48 36.91 -14.21
CA LEU A 85 -5.49 37.37 -13.27
C LEU A 85 -4.96 37.26 -11.84
N ASP A 86 -4.82 38.43 -11.24
CA ASP A 86 -4.57 38.67 -9.83
C ASP A 86 -5.82 38.41 -8.97
N SER A 87 -5.54 38.20 -7.67
CA SER A 87 -6.41 38.43 -6.51
C SER A 87 -7.37 37.30 -6.09
N LEU A 88 -7.15 36.75 -4.89
CA LEU A 88 -7.94 37.09 -3.69
C LEU A 88 -7.58 36.21 -2.46
N ARG A 89 -7.13 36.91 -1.41
CA ARG A 89 -7.44 36.77 0.03
C ARG A 89 -7.29 35.38 0.70
N MET A 90 -6.26 35.21 1.52
CA MET A 90 -6.27 35.46 2.98
C MET A 90 -7.47 34.85 3.74
N TRP A 91 -7.23 33.69 4.38
CA TRP A 91 -7.95 33.27 5.59
C TRP A 91 -6.92 32.75 6.59
N ARG A 92 -6.72 33.51 7.68
CA ARG A 92 -6.03 33.03 8.89
C ARG A 92 -7.05 32.50 9.89
N PRO A 93 -6.67 31.53 10.74
CA PRO A 93 -7.59 30.78 11.60
C PRO A 93 -7.87 31.51 12.92
N LEU A 94 -9.11 31.44 13.38
CA LEU A 94 -9.51 31.82 14.74
C LEU A 94 -9.18 30.65 15.69
N ARG A 95 -8.14 30.84 16.51
CA ARG A 95 -7.93 30.11 17.77
C ARG A 95 -8.82 30.74 18.83
N MET A 96 -9.50 29.92 19.62
CA MET A 96 -9.95 30.26 20.98
C MET A 96 -9.81 29.01 21.86
N PRO A 97 -9.30 29.15 23.09
CA PRO A 97 -9.05 28.05 24.03
C PRO A 97 -10.26 27.85 24.95
N LEU A 98 -10.45 26.62 25.43
CA LEU A 98 -11.23 26.42 26.66
C LEU A 98 -10.58 25.34 27.51
N ALA A 99 -10.04 25.83 28.62
CA ALA A 99 -9.65 25.07 29.78
C ALA A 99 -10.89 24.72 30.62
N THR A 100 -10.66 23.81 31.57
CA THR A 100 -11.45 23.50 32.77
C THR A 100 -12.73 22.68 32.60
N LEU A 101 -12.67 21.42 33.04
CA LEU A 101 -13.37 20.98 34.24
C LEU A 101 -12.83 19.61 34.69
N SER A 102 -12.11 19.66 35.80
CA SER A 102 -11.75 18.53 36.65
C SER A 102 -12.98 18.15 37.47
N CYS A 103 -13.29 16.86 37.56
CA CYS A 103 -14.01 16.33 38.71
C CYS A 103 -13.68 14.85 38.90
N CYS A 104 -13.12 14.57 40.08
CA CYS A 104 -12.75 13.27 40.61
C CYS A 104 -13.96 12.33 40.76
N ALA A 105 -13.77 11.07 40.42
CA ALA A 105 -14.54 9.97 40.98
C ALA A 105 -13.58 8.80 41.30
N CYS A 106 -13.14 8.73 42.55
CA CYS A 106 -12.46 7.56 43.11
C CYS A 106 -13.48 6.44 43.29
N PHE A 107 -13.30 5.32 42.58
CA PHE A 107 -13.96 4.06 42.94
C PHE A 107 -12.94 3.15 43.62
N CYS A 108 -13.09 3.00 44.93
CA CYS A 108 -12.42 1.97 45.70
C CYS A 108 -13.06 0.62 45.37
N VAL A 109 -12.31 -0.28 44.71
CA VAL A 109 -12.71 -1.67 44.52
C VAL A 109 -12.04 -2.50 45.61
N SER A 110 -12.85 -2.94 46.58
CA SER A 110 -12.44 -3.90 47.61
C SER A 110 -12.34 -5.29 47.00
N THR A 111 -11.16 -5.90 47.03
CA THR A 111 -10.91 -7.29 46.63
C THR A 111 -11.26 -8.24 47.78
N PRO A 112 -12.10 -9.28 47.58
CA PRO A 112 -12.22 -10.36 48.54
C PRO A 112 -11.10 -11.39 48.35
N LYS A 113 -10.50 -11.77 49.49
CA LYS A 113 -9.47 -12.81 49.67
C LYS A 113 -9.89 -14.14 49.02
N LEU A 114 -9.02 -14.68 48.16
CA LEU A 114 -9.05 -16.09 47.76
C LEU A 114 -8.69 -16.96 48.98
N ALA A 115 -9.63 -17.82 49.39
CA ALA A 115 -9.35 -18.96 50.24
C ALA A 115 -9.07 -20.18 49.34
N SER A 116 -7.89 -20.76 49.52
CA SER A 116 -7.44 -22.01 48.92
C SER A 116 -8.16 -23.20 49.55
N SER A 117 -8.87 -24.00 48.75
CA SER A 117 -9.30 -25.33 49.16
C SER A 117 -8.88 -26.35 48.08
N SER A 118 -7.90 -27.16 48.45
CA SER A 118 -7.48 -28.38 47.76
C SER A 118 -8.49 -29.50 48.00
N THR A 119 -8.94 -30.18 46.94
CA THR A 119 -9.52 -31.53 47.03
C THR A 119 -9.23 -32.33 45.75
N PRO A 120 -9.06 -33.66 45.86
CA PRO A 120 -8.34 -34.46 44.89
C PRO A 120 -9.24 -35.07 43.81
N ALA A 121 -8.57 -35.60 42.78
CA ALA A 121 -9.14 -36.32 41.65
C ALA A 121 -9.99 -37.54 42.05
N GLY A 122 -11.17 -37.67 41.45
CA GLY A 122 -12.00 -38.87 41.55
C GLY A 122 -13.28 -38.80 40.71
N GLY A 123 -13.37 -39.66 39.70
CA GLY A 123 -14.61 -40.26 39.18
C GLY A 123 -15.58 -39.34 38.42
N VAL A 124 -15.50 -39.37 37.09
CA VAL A 124 -16.54 -38.87 36.19
C VAL A 124 -17.73 -39.84 36.20
N ALA A 125 -18.73 -39.55 37.03
CA ALA A 125 -20.07 -40.13 36.93
C ALA A 125 -21.06 -38.99 36.72
N GLY A 126 -21.81 -39.05 35.60
CA GLY A 126 -22.69 -38.01 35.12
C GLY A 126 -23.69 -37.53 36.16
N ARG A 127 -23.50 -36.30 36.65
CA ARG A 127 -24.49 -35.60 37.46
C ARG A 127 -25.47 -34.89 36.53
N CYS A 128 -26.60 -35.53 36.28
CA CYS A 128 -27.75 -34.85 35.69
C CYS A 128 -28.21 -33.72 36.63
N PHE A 129 -28.44 -32.55 36.05
CA PHE A 129 -28.93 -31.36 36.74
C PHE A 129 -30.33 -31.67 37.33
N ARG A 130 -30.43 -31.74 38.67
CA ARG A 130 -31.70 -31.99 39.37
C ARG A 130 -32.36 -30.65 39.64
N ALA A 131 -33.55 -30.43 39.08
CA ALA A 131 -34.30 -29.19 39.29
C ALA A 131 -34.65 -29.01 40.80
N PRO A 132 -34.71 -27.76 41.30
CA PRO A 132 -35.06 -27.48 42.69
C PRO A 132 -36.49 -27.94 43.02
N ALA A 133 -36.72 -28.31 44.29
CA ALA A 133 -37.94 -28.93 44.79
C ALA A 133 -39.20 -28.05 44.79
N SER A 134 -39.15 -26.85 44.19
CA SER A 134 -40.26 -25.89 44.14
C SER A 134 -41.10 -25.95 42.86
N VAL A 135 -40.91 -26.98 42.03
CA VAL A 135 -41.74 -27.21 40.83
C VAL A 135 -42.90 -28.12 41.23
N GLY A 136 -44.13 -27.65 41.02
CA GLY A 136 -45.38 -28.23 41.54
C GLY A 136 -45.57 -29.74 41.30
N ASN A 137 -46.27 -30.36 42.24
CA ASN A 137 -46.42 -31.80 42.44
C ASN A 137 -47.43 -32.45 41.46
N ASP A 138 -47.35 -32.17 40.16
CA ASP A 138 -48.20 -32.82 39.15
C ASP A 138 -47.59 -34.14 38.67
N ALA A 139 -47.80 -35.19 39.45
CA ALA A 139 -47.21 -36.52 39.31
C ALA A 139 -47.77 -37.38 38.15
N ARG A 140 -48.44 -36.82 37.14
CA ARG A 140 -49.08 -37.62 36.07
C ARG A 140 -48.43 -37.60 34.68
N ASN A 141 -47.36 -36.84 34.45
CA ASN A 141 -46.65 -36.84 33.16
C ASN A 141 -45.11 -36.87 33.31
N ALA A 142 -44.59 -37.89 34.00
CA ALA A 142 -43.15 -38.09 34.24
C ALA A 142 -42.40 -38.81 33.09
N LYS A 143 -42.85 -38.67 31.84
CA LYS A 143 -42.08 -39.12 30.66
C LYS A 143 -41.50 -37.90 29.94
N GLN A 144 -40.17 -37.75 30.05
CA GLN A 144 -39.31 -36.91 29.21
C GLN A 144 -39.68 -35.42 29.09
N GLN A 145 -39.58 -34.67 30.18
CA GLN A 145 -39.17 -33.27 30.07
C GLN A 145 -37.65 -33.20 30.22
N GLN A 146 -36.95 -33.66 29.18
CA GLN A 146 -35.54 -33.33 28.99
C GLN A 146 -35.49 -31.81 28.90
N ALA A 147 -34.81 -31.16 29.85
CA ALA A 147 -34.67 -29.70 29.87
C ALA A 147 -34.09 -29.28 28.52
N ASN A 148 -34.95 -28.75 27.65
CA ASN A 148 -34.52 -28.32 26.33
C ASN A 148 -33.65 -27.07 26.55
N PRO A 149 -32.32 -27.12 26.36
CA PRO A 149 -31.45 -25.98 26.63
C PRO A 149 -31.86 -24.74 25.81
N TYR A 150 -32.59 -24.94 24.72
CA TYR A 150 -33.11 -23.90 23.85
C TYR A 150 -34.34 -23.15 24.43
N LYS A 151 -35.08 -23.71 25.41
CA LYS A 151 -36.22 -22.99 26.05
C LYS A 151 -35.79 -21.91 27.05
N SER A 152 -34.55 -21.96 27.55
CA SER A 152 -34.01 -20.93 28.45
C SER A 152 -33.84 -19.57 27.76
N TRP A 153 -33.79 -19.55 26.43
CA TRP A 153 -33.67 -18.33 25.62
C TRP A 153 -34.98 -17.56 25.47
N GLU A 154 -36.14 -18.22 25.60
CA GLU A 154 -37.46 -17.57 25.51
C GLU A 154 -37.76 -16.69 26.74
N HIS A 155 -37.03 -16.87 27.84
CA HIS A 155 -37.20 -16.11 29.09
C HIS A 155 -36.10 -15.07 29.36
N LEU A 156 -35.09 -14.98 28.49
CA LEU A 156 -34.09 -13.92 28.57
C LEU A 156 -34.72 -12.60 28.11
N ASN A 157 -35.09 -11.76 29.07
CA ASN A 157 -35.58 -10.42 28.83
C ASN A 157 -34.60 -9.68 27.91
N HIS A 158 -35.06 -9.21 26.75
CA HIS A 158 -34.25 -8.50 25.77
C HIS A 158 -33.44 -7.35 26.39
N LYS A 159 -33.94 -6.73 27.47
CA LYS A 159 -33.20 -5.70 28.22
C LYS A 159 -31.89 -6.21 28.82
N TRP A 160 -31.88 -7.44 29.34
CA TRP A 160 -30.70 -8.05 29.97
C TRP A 160 -29.65 -8.43 28.93
N LEU A 161 -30.09 -8.96 27.79
CA LEU A 161 -29.19 -9.26 26.66
C LEU A 161 -28.54 -7.98 26.12
N ILE A 162 -29.32 -6.91 25.94
CA ILE A 162 -28.79 -5.61 25.51
C ILE A 162 -27.79 -5.07 26.54
N MET A 163 -28.12 -5.13 27.85
CA MET A 163 -27.22 -4.69 28.91
C MET A 163 -25.91 -5.47 28.92
N MET A 164 -25.95 -6.79 28.70
CA MET A 164 -24.75 -7.63 28.58
C MET A 164 -23.91 -7.24 27.35
N CYS A 165 -24.52 -7.07 26.18
CA CYS A 165 -23.81 -6.65 24.98
C CYS A 165 -23.14 -5.27 25.16
N VAL A 166 -23.85 -4.32 25.78
CA VAL A 166 -23.29 -3.00 26.12
C VAL A 166 -22.16 -3.12 27.13
N GLY A 167 -22.30 -3.96 28.16
CA GLY A 167 -21.25 -4.23 29.14
C GLY A 167 -20.00 -4.85 28.53
N CYS A 168 -20.15 -5.84 27.63
CA CYS A 168 -19.03 -6.44 26.90
C CYS A 168 -18.36 -5.43 25.96
N LEU A 169 -19.14 -4.60 25.26
CA LEU A 169 -18.61 -3.56 24.38
C LEU A 169 -17.85 -2.48 25.17
N ALA A 170 -18.44 -1.99 26.27
CA ALA A 170 -17.82 -1.00 27.15
C ALA A 170 -16.58 -1.57 27.84
N GLY A 171 -16.63 -2.82 28.30
CA GLY A 171 -15.48 -3.52 28.87
C GLY A 171 -14.35 -3.73 27.85
N GLY A 172 -14.67 -4.09 26.60
CA GLY A 172 -13.70 -4.20 25.52
C GLY A 172 -13.09 -2.86 25.11
N LEU A 173 -13.90 -1.80 25.05
CA LEU A 173 -13.42 -0.44 24.80
C LEU A 173 -12.52 0.07 25.93
N ALA A 174 -12.91 -0.16 27.18
CA ALA A 174 -12.12 0.22 28.35
C ALA A 174 -10.81 -0.57 28.41
N ALA A 175 -10.85 -1.90 28.22
CA ALA A 175 -9.64 -2.73 28.21
C ALA A 175 -8.68 -2.32 27.08
N GLY A 176 -9.20 -1.97 25.90
CA GLY A 176 -8.41 -1.46 24.78
C GLY A 176 -7.86 -0.05 24.97
N GLN A 177 -8.36 0.71 25.96
CA GLN A 177 -7.87 2.05 26.31
C GLN A 177 -6.99 2.07 27.58
N VAL A 178 -7.07 1.04 28.43
CA VAL A 178 -6.38 1.00 29.73
C VAL A 178 -5.01 0.33 29.66
N VAL A 179 -4.76 -0.47 28.62
CA VAL A 179 -3.42 -1.00 28.36
C VAL A 179 -2.80 -0.17 27.24
N ASP A 180 -2.27 1.00 27.58
CA ASP A 180 -1.27 1.66 26.73
C ASP A 180 -0.07 0.71 26.66
N VAL A 181 -0.04 -0.13 25.63
CA VAL A 181 1.13 -0.91 25.30
C VAL A 181 2.19 0.11 24.93
N ASP A 182 3.27 0.14 25.70
CA ASP A 182 4.45 0.91 25.34
C ASP A 182 5.00 0.34 24.02
N GLU A 183 4.59 0.94 22.90
CA GLU A 183 4.96 0.50 21.56
C GLU A 183 6.48 0.62 21.34
N ASP A 184 7.17 1.46 22.11
CA ASP A 184 8.63 1.63 22.08
C ASP A 184 9.36 0.52 22.85
N ALA A 185 8.67 -0.17 23.77
CA ALA A 185 9.19 -1.34 24.49
C ALA A 185 9.10 -2.63 23.66
N LEU A 186 8.32 -2.64 22.57
CA LEU A 186 8.17 -3.81 21.71
C LEU A 186 9.44 -4.06 20.89
N ARG A 187 9.92 -5.31 20.96
CA ARG A 187 11.10 -5.75 20.21
C ARG A 187 10.69 -6.24 18.82
N PRO A 188 11.43 -5.89 17.76
CA PRO A 188 11.21 -6.48 16.45
C PRO A 188 11.48 -8.00 16.53
N PRO A 189 10.64 -8.83 15.88
CA PRO A 189 10.81 -10.29 15.91
C PRO A 189 11.94 -10.79 15.01
N PHE A 190 12.63 -9.89 14.30
CA PHE A 190 13.68 -10.19 13.33
C PHE A 190 14.88 -9.25 13.48
N SER A 191 16.02 -9.69 12.95
CA SER A 191 17.25 -8.87 12.88
C SER A 191 17.31 -8.16 11.53
N ARG A 192 17.13 -6.83 11.52
CA ARG A 192 17.25 -5.99 10.33
C ARG A 192 18.58 -6.21 9.61
N GLU A 193 19.67 -6.33 10.36
CA GLU A 193 21.01 -6.53 9.80
C GLU A 193 21.11 -7.88 9.06
N ALA A 194 20.46 -8.93 9.55
CA ALA A 194 20.40 -10.23 8.88
C ALA A 194 19.58 -10.15 7.58
N VAL A 195 18.43 -9.47 7.62
CA VAL A 195 17.59 -9.24 6.42
C VAL A 195 18.38 -8.46 5.36
N LEU A 196 19.04 -7.37 5.74
CA LEU A 196 19.84 -6.54 4.83
C LEU A 196 21.03 -7.31 4.24
N ALA A 197 21.65 -8.22 5.00
CA ALA A 197 22.72 -9.06 4.49
C ALA A 197 22.24 -10.04 3.40
N ASP A 198 21.08 -10.66 3.57
CA ASP A 198 20.50 -11.56 2.56
C ASP A 198 20.01 -10.79 1.32
N ILE A 199 19.48 -9.59 1.51
CA ILE A 199 19.17 -8.67 0.40
C ILE A 199 20.45 -8.30 -0.36
N GLY A 200 21.54 -7.98 0.34
CA GLY A 200 22.84 -7.66 -0.27
C GLY A 200 23.32 -8.77 -1.21
N LYS A 201 23.29 -10.03 -0.75
CA LYS A 201 23.60 -11.20 -1.60
C LYS A 201 22.69 -11.26 -2.82
N THR A 202 21.38 -11.03 -2.64
CA THR A 202 20.42 -11.04 -3.75
C THR A 202 20.80 -10.02 -4.82
N PHE A 203 21.18 -8.79 -4.45
CA PHE A 203 21.60 -7.78 -5.41
C PHE A 203 22.98 -8.03 -6.02
N GLU A 204 23.89 -8.71 -5.33
CA GLU A 204 25.16 -9.16 -5.93
C GLU A 204 24.92 -10.17 -7.06
N PHE A 205 23.96 -11.10 -6.90
CA PHE A 205 23.60 -12.07 -7.92
C PHE A 205 22.67 -11.50 -9.01
N ARG A 206 21.77 -10.60 -8.64
CA ARG A 206 20.73 -10.01 -9.49
C ARG A 206 20.68 -8.49 -9.29
N PRO A 207 21.66 -7.74 -9.81
CA PRO A 207 21.76 -6.29 -9.61
C PRO A 207 20.62 -5.51 -10.28
N ASP A 208 20.00 -6.10 -11.31
CA ASP A 208 18.80 -5.58 -11.98
C ASP A 208 17.61 -5.43 -11.01
N LEU A 209 17.49 -6.33 -10.03
CA LEU A 209 16.40 -6.32 -9.07
C LEU A 209 16.48 -5.16 -8.08
N ALA A 210 17.63 -4.49 -7.92
CA ALA A 210 17.75 -3.33 -7.04
C ALA A 210 16.84 -2.19 -7.52
N ALA A 211 16.90 -1.82 -8.81
CA ALA A 211 16.04 -0.76 -9.34
C ALA A 211 14.56 -1.19 -9.31
N THR A 212 14.27 -2.46 -9.61
CA THR A 212 12.91 -3.02 -9.50
C THR A 212 12.38 -2.96 -8.06
N SER A 213 13.24 -3.13 -7.05
CA SER A 213 12.86 -3.01 -5.63
C SER A 213 12.40 -1.59 -5.27
N ILE A 214 13.08 -0.58 -5.81
CA ILE A 214 12.67 0.83 -5.68
C ILE A 214 11.29 1.04 -6.34
N ARG A 215 11.09 0.50 -7.55
CA ARG A 215 9.80 0.53 -8.25
C ARG A 215 8.69 -0.13 -7.43
N VAL A 216 8.96 -1.28 -6.81
CA VAL A 216 7.99 -1.98 -5.94
C VAL A 216 7.56 -1.09 -4.78
N ALA A 217 8.50 -0.38 -4.14
CA ALA A 217 8.19 0.52 -3.04
C ALA A 217 7.21 1.63 -3.47
N PHE A 218 7.49 2.25 -4.63
CA PHE A 218 6.59 3.24 -5.25
C PHE A 218 5.23 2.64 -5.60
N LEU A 219 5.20 1.46 -6.24
CA LEU A 219 3.98 0.77 -6.62
C LEU A 219 3.10 0.45 -5.41
N LEU A 220 3.68 -0.07 -4.33
CA LEU A 220 2.93 -0.39 -3.11
C LEU A 220 2.39 0.89 -2.45
N ALA A 221 3.19 1.96 -2.39
CA ALA A 221 2.75 3.27 -1.91
C ALA A 221 1.59 3.85 -2.75
N ALA A 222 1.73 3.84 -4.08
CA ALA A 222 0.71 4.30 -5.01
C ALA A 222 -0.59 3.51 -4.87
N ARG A 223 -0.51 2.18 -4.74
CA ARG A 223 -1.68 1.32 -4.51
C ARG A 223 -2.38 1.64 -3.19
N ARG A 224 -1.64 1.83 -2.10
CA ARG A 224 -2.22 2.25 -0.81
C ARG A 224 -2.89 3.63 -0.90
N ALA A 225 -2.32 4.54 -1.68
CA ALA A 225 -2.86 5.88 -1.91
C ALA A 225 -4.07 5.91 -2.87
N GLY A 226 -4.41 4.79 -3.52
CA GLY A 226 -5.52 4.69 -4.47
C GLY A 226 -5.16 5.10 -5.90
N PHE A 227 -3.88 5.06 -6.27
CA PHE A 227 -3.34 5.34 -7.60
C PHE A 227 -2.89 4.07 -8.34
N ALA A 228 -3.55 2.94 -8.08
CA ALA A 228 -3.30 1.71 -8.84
C ALA A 228 -3.62 1.94 -10.32
N THR A 229 -2.72 1.52 -11.20
CA THR A 229 -2.89 1.67 -12.66
C THR A 229 -2.37 0.45 -13.40
N ASP A 230 -2.95 0.23 -14.58
CA ASP A 230 -2.50 -0.79 -15.54
C ASP A 230 -1.86 -0.14 -16.78
N ASP A 231 -1.76 1.19 -16.79
CA ASP A 231 -1.25 1.98 -17.91
C ASP A 231 0.04 2.71 -17.51
N ILE A 232 1.13 2.36 -18.19
CA ILE A 232 2.46 2.93 -17.95
C ILE A 232 2.55 4.40 -18.40
N ASP A 233 1.65 4.86 -19.28
CA ASP A 233 1.53 6.28 -19.65
C ASP A 233 1.16 7.14 -18.42
N GLU A 234 0.50 6.55 -17.41
CA GLU A 234 0.17 7.24 -16.14
C GLU A 234 1.31 7.17 -15.13
N SER A 235 1.84 5.98 -14.83
CA SER A 235 3.00 5.80 -13.95
C SER A 235 3.57 4.38 -14.01
N CYS A 236 4.75 4.16 -13.42
CA CYS A 236 5.37 2.84 -13.28
C CYS A 236 4.73 1.94 -12.18
N ALA A 237 3.60 2.35 -11.60
CA ALA A 237 2.83 1.61 -10.58
C ALA A 237 1.99 0.44 -11.18
N VAL A 238 2.46 -0.14 -12.27
CA VAL A 238 1.84 -1.29 -12.95
C VAL A 238 2.34 -2.61 -12.37
N VAL A 239 1.45 -3.60 -12.22
CA VAL A 239 1.76 -4.89 -11.58
C VAL A 239 2.57 -5.86 -12.44
N SER A 240 2.72 -5.58 -13.75
CA SER A 240 3.52 -6.39 -14.66
C SER A 240 5.01 -6.37 -14.31
N GLY A 241 5.72 -7.47 -14.57
CA GLY A 241 7.18 -7.56 -14.38
C GLY A 241 7.63 -7.53 -12.93
N LEU A 242 6.90 -8.23 -12.06
CA LEU A 242 7.16 -8.32 -10.62
C LEU A 242 7.37 -9.76 -10.13
N ASP A 243 7.42 -10.76 -11.03
CA ASP A 243 7.47 -12.16 -10.63
C ASP A 243 8.77 -12.51 -9.88
N ASP A 244 9.91 -12.06 -10.41
CA ASP A 244 11.23 -12.29 -9.79
C ASP A 244 11.30 -11.67 -8.40
N ILE A 245 10.87 -10.41 -8.27
CA ILE A 245 10.94 -9.68 -7.00
C ILE A 245 9.91 -10.21 -5.98
N ALA A 246 8.76 -10.71 -6.44
CA ALA A 246 7.81 -11.40 -5.58
C ALA A 246 8.39 -12.69 -4.99
N GLY A 247 9.22 -13.42 -5.76
CA GLY A 247 9.98 -14.56 -5.27
C GLY A 247 10.95 -14.19 -4.13
N VAL A 248 11.70 -13.09 -4.31
CA VAL A 248 12.61 -12.56 -3.29
C VAL A 248 11.85 -12.15 -2.02
N LEU A 249 10.75 -11.40 -2.16
CA LEU A 249 9.95 -10.97 -1.02
C LEU A 249 9.38 -12.15 -0.23
N ARG A 250 8.85 -13.17 -0.92
CA ARG A 250 8.33 -14.38 -0.28
C ARG A 250 9.42 -15.13 0.47
N HIS A 251 10.63 -15.20 -0.10
CA HIS A 251 11.79 -15.80 0.56
C HIS A 251 12.15 -15.04 1.84
N LEU A 252 12.30 -13.71 1.77
CA LEU A 252 12.64 -12.88 2.92
C LEU A 252 11.59 -12.98 4.04
N ALA A 253 10.31 -12.84 3.70
CA ALA A 253 9.21 -12.95 4.65
C ALA A 253 9.20 -14.31 5.37
N THR A 254 9.48 -15.40 4.64
CA THR A 254 9.50 -16.77 5.18
C THR A 254 10.71 -17.02 6.07
N VAL A 255 11.91 -16.63 5.63
CA VAL A 255 13.17 -16.90 6.36
C VAL A 255 13.27 -16.09 7.64
N HIS A 256 12.85 -14.83 7.60
CA HIS A 256 13.04 -13.88 8.70
C HIS A 256 11.77 -13.62 9.51
N GLY A 257 10.62 -14.17 9.12
CA GLY A 257 9.36 -14.06 9.87
C GLY A 257 8.82 -12.63 9.98
N LEU A 258 9.08 -11.78 8.99
CA LEU A 258 8.56 -10.41 8.89
C LEU A 258 7.39 -10.31 7.91
N SER A 259 6.60 -9.23 8.02
CA SER A 259 5.54 -8.95 7.07
C SER A 259 6.11 -8.69 5.67
N THR A 260 5.31 -8.96 4.64
CA THR A 260 5.70 -8.74 3.25
C THR A 260 5.96 -7.25 2.99
N GLU A 261 5.18 -6.36 3.62
CA GLU A 261 5.36 -4.91 3.53
C GLU A 261 6.64 -4.42 4.23
N ASP A 262 7.00 -4.96 5.39
CA ASP A 262 8.30 -4.65 6.02
C ASP A 262 9.46 -5.16 5.15
N ALA A 263 9.35 -6.38 4.59
CA ALA A 263 10.33 -6.92 3.65
C ALA A 263 10.49 -6.04 2.41
N ALA A 264 9.40 -5.60 1.81
CA ALA A 264 9.42 -4.73 0.62
C ALA A 264 10.06 -3.38 0.91
N SER A 265 9.76 -2.77 2.05
CA SER A 265 10.37 -1.50 2.43
C SER A 265 11.89 -1.64 2.69
N LEU A 266 12.34 -2.69 3.40
CA LEU A 266 13.78 -2.94 3.63
C LEU A 266 14.52 -3.25 2.34
N LEU A 267 13.90 -4.03 1.45
CA LEU A 267 14.44 -4.34 0.13
C LEU A 267 14.67 -3.06 -0.70
N ALA A 268 13.74 -2.11 -0.64
CA ALA A 268 13.87 -0.82 -1.30
C ALA A 268 14.95 0.08 -0.67
N VAL A 269 15.06 0.13 0.66
CA VAL A 269 16.13 0.88 1.35
C VAL A 269 17.51 0.32 0.98
N ALA A 270 17.65 -1.01 1.02
CA ALA A 270 18.88 -1.69 0.61
C ALA A 270 19.22 -1.42 -0.87
N ALA A 271 18.22 -1.32 -1.74
CA ALA A 271 18.42 -1.03 -3.15
C ALA A 271 18.95 0.39 -3.38
N VAL A 272 18.42 1.39 -2.66
CA VAL A 272 18.96 2.77 -2.69
C VAL A 272 20.45 2.75 -2.33
N LYS A 273 20.82 2.06 -1.26
CA LYS A 273 22.21 1.91 -0.81
C LYS A 273 23.08 1.18 -1.84
N PHE A 274 22.61 0.05 -2.37
CA PHE A 274 23.32 -0.76 -3.37
C PHE A 274 23.61 0.03 -4.65
N LEU A 275 22.67 0.88 -5.07
CA LEU A 275 22.78 1.73 -6.26
C LEU A 275 23.55 3.04 -5.99
N GLY A 276 24.20 3.18 -4.83
CA GLY A 276 25.00 4.35 -4.47
C GLY A 276 24.19 5.62 -4.24
N GLY A 277 22.90 5.47 -3.93
CA GLY A 277 22.01 6.58 -3.57
C GLY A 277 22.13 6.98 -2.10
N PRO A 278 21.60 8.16 -1.73
CA PRO A 278 21.61 8.62 -0.36
C PRO A 278 20.62 7.81 0.48
N SER A 279 21.12 7.11 1.50
CA SER A 279 20.37 6.09 2.24
C SER A 279 20.50 6.17 3.76
N GLU A 280 21.43 6.97 4.27
CA GLU A 280 21.83 7.02 5.66
C GLU A 280 20.67 7.44 6.58
N ALA A 281 19.95 8.50 6.20
CA ALA A 281 18.79 8.97 6.94
C ALA A 281 17.63 7.96 6.82
N ILE A 282 17.40 7.40 5.62
CA ILE A 282 16.33 6.43 5.37
C ILE A 282 16.53 5.17 6.23
N GLU A 283 17.75 4.61 6.25
CA GLU A 283 18.09 3.40 7.00
C GLU A 283 18.04 3.65 8.52
N SER A 284 18.53 4.80 8.98
CA SER A 284 18.55 5.14 10.41
C SER A 284 17.16 5.49 10.96
N SER A 285 16.27 6.10 10.16
CA SER A 285 14.89 6.41 10.54
C SER A 285 13.89 5.32 10.17
N TRP A 286 14.32 4.19 9.59
CA TRP A 286 13.41 3.15 9.15
C TRP A 286 12.64 2.55 10.34
N ARG A 287 11.32 2.52 10.23
CA ARG A 287 10.39 1.96 11.21
C ARG A 287 9.85 0.60 10.75
N TRP A 288 9.43 -0.23 11.68
CA TRP A 288 8.83 -1.56 11.42
C TRP A 288 7.36 -1.62 11.84
N GLY A 289 6.69 -2.74 11.56
CA GLY A 289 5.30 -2.98 11.94
C GLY A 289 4.30 -2.65 10.83
N ARG A 290 4.71 -2.73 9.56
CA ARG A 290 3.79 -2.62 8.43
C ARG A 290 2.88 -3.84 8.41
N ASN A 291 1.58 -3.61 8.35
CA ASN A 291 0.57 -4.68 8.31
C ASN A 291 0.34 -5.08 6.86
N ASP A 292 0.42 -6.38 6.58
CA ASP A 292 -0.03 -6.94 5.31
C ASP A 292 -1.56 -6.81 5.23
N ALA A 293 -2.04 -6.01 4.29
CA ALA A 293 -3.47 -5.80 4.08
C ALA A 293 -4.00 -6.76 3.02
N ASP A 294 -5.10 -7.46 3.33
CA ASP A 294 -5.71 -8.41 2.41
C ASP A 294 -6.45 -7.75 1.22
N VAL A 295 -6.77 -6.46 1.33
CA VAL A 295 -7.59 -5.74 0.35
C VAL A 295 -6.88 -4.49 -0.13
N ALA A 296 -6.72 -4.37 -1.44
CA ALA A 296 -6.19 -3.16 -2.08
C ALA A 296 -7.17 -1.99 -1.94
N ALA A 297 -6.64 -0.78 -1.71
CA ALA A 297 -7.47 0.42 -1.71
C ALA A 297 -8.13 0.64 -3.09
N PRO A 298 -9.39 1.09 -3.14
CA PRO A 298 -10.06 1.37 -4.41
C PRO A 298 -9.37 2.54 -5.13
N ARG A 299 -9.27 2.45 -6.47
CA ARG A 299 -8.70 3.52 -7.29
C ARG A 299 -9.53 4.80 -7.17
N LYS A 300 -8.87 5.94 -6.94
CA LYS A 300 -9.47 7.28 -6.85
C LYS A 300 -9.77 7.85 -8.25
N LYS A 301 -10.78 7.30 -8.94
CA LYS A 301 -11.15 7.71 -10.30
C LYS A 301 -11.51 9.20 -10.45
N GLY A 302 -12.01 9.84 -9.38
CA GLY A 302 -12.41 11.25 -9.41
C GLY A 302 -11.26 12.26 -9.54
N LEU A 303 -10.00 11.81 -9.53
CA LEU A 303 -8.81 12.66 -9.70
C LEU A 303 -8.24 12.62 -11.12
N ALA A 304 -8.85 11.85 -12.03
CA ALA A 304 -8.43 11.78 -13.41
C ALA A 304 -8.87 13.05 -14.18
N ASP A 305 -8.03 13.51 -15.10
CA ASP A 305 -8.42 14.57 -16.03
C ASP A 305 -9.59 14.10 -16.90
N SER A 306 -10.63 14.94 -17.02
CA SER A 306 -11.89 14.58 -17.71
C SER A 306 -11.74 14.21 -19.18
N GLU A 307 -10.60 14.54 -19.80
CA GLU A 307 -10.32 14.23 -21.21
C GLU A 307 -9.39 13.02 -21.42
N SER A 308 -8.50 12.70 -20.46
CA SER A 308 -7.46 11.68 -20.65
C SER A 308 -7.58 10.46 -19.74
N ASP A 309 -8.53 10.43 -18.79
CA ASP A 309 -8.69 9.41 -17.74
C ASP A 309 -7.42 9.18 -16.88
N TRP A 310 -6.38 9.95 -17.10
CA TRP A 310 -5.10 9.83 -16.41
C TRP A 310 -4.97 10.86 -15.30
N ILE A 311 -4.41 10.43 -14.18
CA ILE A 311 -4.07 11.30 -13.06
C ILE A 311 -2.76 12.03 -13.38
N ALA A 312 -2.68 13.32 -13.05
CA ALA A 312 -1.47 14.11 -13.27
C ALA A 312 -0.31 13.63 -12.37
N VAL A 313 0.92 13.66 -12.90
CA VAL A 313 2.13 13.21 -12.18
C VAL A 313 2.30 13.89 -10.81
N PRO A 314 2.15 15.22 -10.66
CA PRO A 314 2.22 15.86 -9.34
C PRO A 314 1.22 15.28 -8.35
N THR A 315 -0.03 15.08 -8.76
CA THR A 315 -1.10 14.55 -7.92
C THR A 315 -0.79 13.14 -7.41
N ILE A 316 -0.22 12.28 -8.25
CA ILE A 316 0.17 10.92 -7.86
C ILE A 316 1.26 10.98 -6.79
N ILE A 317 2.31 11.77 -7.03
CA ILE A 317 3.50 11.81 -6.16
C ILE A 317 3.20 12.51 -4.84
N GLU A 318 2.47 13.65 -4.87
CA GLU A 318 2.04 14.36 -3.66
C GLU A 318 1.21 13.43 -2.75
N GLY A 319 0.37 12.57 -3.33
CA GLY A 319 -0.43 11.63 -2.58
C GLY A 319 0.35 10.45 -1.96
N LEU A 320 1.66 10.34 -2.17
CA LEU A 320 2.53 9.33 -1.54
C LEU A 320 3.03 9.76 -0.14
N GLY A 321 2.13 10.29 0.68
CA GLY A 321 2.46 10.77 2.03
C GLY A 321 2.55 12.29 2.16
N ASP A 322 1.70 13.01 1.42
CA ASP A 322 1.60 14.47 1.45
C ASP A 322 2.96 15.15 1.21
N LEU A 323 3.63 14.70 0.15
CA LEU A 323 4.97 15.15 -0.21
C LEU A 323 4.95 16.62 -0.62
N THR A 324 5.96 17.37 -0.18
CA THR A 324 6.21 18.75 -0.64
C THR A 324 6.68 18.76 -2.10
N PRO A 325 6.54 19.88 -2.84
CA PRO A 325 7.06 19.98 -4.20
C PRO A 325 8.55 19.61 -4.32
N GLU A 326 9.35 20.02 -3.33
CA GLU A 326 10.77 19.68 -3.18
C GLU A 326 10.97 18.16 -3.14
N GLU A 327 10.20 17.46 -2.31
CA GLU A 327 10.24 16.01 -2.14
C GLU A 327 9.72 15.28 -3.39
N CYS A 328 8.64 15.77 -4.00
CA CYS A 328 8.07 15.21 -5.23
C CYS A 328 9.10 15.21 -6.36
N VAL A 329 9.73 16.37 -6.60
CA VAL A 329 10.76 16.49 -7.64
C VAL A 329 11.98 15.65 -7.28
N ALA A 330 12.41 15.62 -6.01
CA ALA A 330 13.56 14.84 -5.55
C ALA A 330 13.36 13.34 -5.79
N LEU A 331 12.16 12.81 -5.56
CA LEU A 331 11.84 11.39 -5.73
C LEU A 331 11.92 10.93 -7.19
N MET A 332 11.73 11.83 -8.17
CA MET A 332 11.85 11.51 -9.60
C MET A 332 13.26 11.05 -10.00
N ALA A 333 14.30 11.35 -9.21
CA ALA A 333 15.64 10.83 -9.45
C ALA A 333 15.74 9.29 -9.37
N CYS A 334 14.72 8.58 -8.86
CA CYS A 334 14.60 7.12 -9.00
C CYS A 334 14.68 6.66 -10.46
N HIS A 335 14.33 7.51 -11.42
CA HIS A 335 14.50 7.24 -12.85
C HIS A 335 15.97 7.34 -13.33
N SER A 336 16.94 7.69 -12.48
CA SER A 336 18.37 7.61 -12.82
C SER A 336 18.92 6.17 -12.89
N VAL A 337 18.16 5.19 -12.41
CA VAL A 337 18.51 3.77 -12.35
C VAL A 337 17.47 2.90 -13.04
N GLY A 338 17.83 1.64 -13.27
CA GLY A 338 16.97 0.67 -13.90
C GLY A 338 16.82 0.87 -15.41
N GLU A 339 15.94 0.06 -15.98
CA GLU A 339 15.68 0.02 -17.41
C GLU A 339 14.23 -0.33 -17.70
N PHE A 340 13.83 -0.06 -18.93
CA PHE A 340 12.55 -0.44 -19.48
C PHE A 340 12.58 -1.91 -19.88
N HIS A 341 11.43 -2.56 -19.69
CA HIS A 341 11.24 -3.97 -19.97
C HIS A 341 10.09 -4.16 -20.95
N GLU A 342 10.24 -5.11 -21.86
CA GLU A 342 9.28 -5.33 -22.95
C GLU A 342 7.88 -5.71 -22.46
N HIS A 343 7.80 -6.55 -21.42
CA HIS A 343 6.54 -7.01 -20.84
C HIS A 343 5.88 -6.00 -19.88
N VAL A 344 6.55 -4.86 -19.62
CA VAL A 344 6.03 -3.77 -18.78
C VAL A 344 5.67 -2.55 -19.62
N SER A 345 6.59 -2.15 -20.50
CA SER A 345 6.55 -0.89 -21.25
C SER A 345 6.54 -1.09 -22.76
N GLY A 346 6.65 -2.33 -23.25
CA GLY A 346 6.69 -2.63 -24.67
C GLY A 346 8.03 -2.36 -25.36
N ILE A 347 9.03 -1.88 -24.62
CA ILE A 347 10.39 -1.62 -25.12
C ILE A 347 11.43 -2.24 -24.17
N ASP A 348 12.55 -2.69 -24.71
CA ASP A 348 13.60 -3.38 -23.96
C ASP A 348 14.97 -2.70 -24.08
N GLY A 349 15.83 -2.90 -23.09
CA GLY A 349 17.24 -2.50 -23.12
C GLY A 349 17.49 -0.99 -23.23
N VAL A 350 16.50 -0.17 -22.89
CA VAL A 350 16.58 1.29 -22.83
C VAL A 350 16.40 1.77 -21.40
N SER A 351 16.97 2.91 -21.04
CA SER A 351 16.84 3.51 -19.70
C SER A 351 16.57 5.00 -19.82
N HIS A 352 16.13 5.66 -18.76
CA HIS A 352 15.84 7.09 -18.82
C HIS A 352 17.09 7.92 -19.14
N ILE A 353 18.24 7.66 -18.51
CA ILE A 353 19.45 8.49 -18.70
C ILE A 353 20.64 7.73 -19.29
N GLY A 354 20.45 6.48 -19.71
CA GLY A 354 21.52 5.64 -20.24
C GLY A 354 22.46 5.06 -19.19
N SER A 355 22.23 5.36 -17.91
CA SER A 355 22.83 4.72 -16.73
C SER A 355 21.75 3.89 -16.03
N GLN A 356 22.15 2.77 -15.41
CA GLN A 356 21.24 1.80 -14.79
C GLN A 356 21.55 1.54 -13.32
N TYR A 357 22.79 1.78 -12.88
CA TYR A 357 23.30 1.31 -11.58
C TYR A 357 23.84 2.42 -10.67
N LYS A 358 23.46 3.68 -10.93
CA LYS A 358 23.84 4.82 -10.08
C LYS A 358 22.66 5.75 -9.83
N LEU A 359 22.11 5.70 -8.63
CA LEU A 359 21.03 6.58 -8.20
C LEU A 359 21.59 7.96 -7.85
N SER A 360 21.30 8.98 -8.66
CA SER A 360 21.91 10.32 -8.49
C SER A 360 21.09 11.44 -9.14
N HIS A 361 21.42 12.69 -8.80
CA HIS A 361 20.84 13.89 -9.43
C HIS A 361 21.18 14.03 -10.92
N GLU A 362 22.03 13.17 -11.49
CA GLU A 362 22.39 13.19 -12.91
C GLU A 362 21.16 13.07 -13.83
N TYR A 363 20.06 12.55 -13.29
CA TYR A 363 18.74 12.61 -13.91
C TYR A 363 18.30 14.04 -14.29
N TYR A 364 18.42 15.02 -13.39
CA TYR A 364 18.01 16.40 -13.67
C TYR A 364 18.96 17.09 -14.67
N LYS A 365 20.27 16.85 -14.52
CA LYS A 365 21.27 17.33 -15.49
C LYS A 365 20.98 16.82 -16.89
N PHE A 366 20.62 15.54 -17.00
CA PHE A 366 20.24 14.92 -18.26
C PHE A 366 19.01 15.60 -18.88
N LEU A 367 17.94 15.80 -18.12
CA LEU A 367 16.71 16.42 -18.59
C LEU A 367 16.97 17.83 -19.14
N LEU A 368 17.65 18.68 -18.36
CA LEU A 368 17.97 20.06 -18.75
C LEU A 368 18.86 20.12 -20.00
N ALA A 369 19.85 19.24 -20.11
CA ALA A 369 20.75 19.18 -21.26
C ALA A 369 20.05 18.71 -22.56
N ASN A 370 18.91 18.03 -22.45
CA ASN A 370 18.22 17.42 -23.59
C ASN A 370 16.79 17.96 -23.83
N GLU A 371 16.34 18.98 -23.10
CA GLU A 371 14.98 19.55 -23.16
C GLU A 371 14.46 19.76 -24.59
N LYS A 372 15.29 20.31 -25.48
CA LYS A 372 14.91 20.65 -26.87
C LYS A 372 15.12 19.51 -27.87
N ARG A 373 15.59 18.34 -27.42
CA ARG A 373 16.01 17.20 -28.25
C ARG A 373 15.07 16.00 -28.15
N PHE A 374 14.11 16.03 -27.25
CA PHE A 374 13.08 15.01 -27.15
C PHE A 374 12.19 15.02 -28.40
N PHE A 375 11.90 13.83 -28.90
CA PHE A 375 10.95 13.59 -29.98
C PHE A 375 10.04 12.42 -29.59
N GLU A 376 8.84 12.38 -30.16
CA GLU A 376 7.84 11.34 -29.85
C GLU A 376 8.35 9.95 -30.25
N LEU A 377 8.11 8.96 -29.39
CA LEU A 377 8.47 7.58 -29.62
C LEU A 377 7.20 6.74 -29.74
N GLU A 378 7.00 6.16 -30.91
CA GLU A 378 6.00 5.11 -31.09
C GLU A 378 6.60 3.75 -30.71
N VAL A 379 5.93 3.05 -29.79
CA VAL A 379 6.34 1.71 -29.38
C VAL A 379 5.80 0.69 -30.39
N PRO A 380 6.66 -0.02 -31.14
CA PRO A 380 6.20 -1.01 -32.10
C PRO A 380 5.63 -2.24 -31.38
N ARG A 381 4.60 -2.87 -31.97
CA ARG A 381 4.09 -4.17 -31.51
C ARG A 381 5.08 -5.27 -31.87
N THR A 382 5.46 -6.08 -30.89
CA THR A 382 6.35 -7.25 -31.00
C THR A 382 5.62 -8.50 -30.48
N GLU A 383 6.22 -9.69 -30.66
CA GLU A 383 5.64 -10.93 -30.15
C GLU A 383 5.71 -11.00 -28.62
N GLU A 384 6.71 -10.36 -28.03
CA GLU A 384 7.01 -10.35 -26.62
C GLU A 384 6.15 -9.32 -25.86
N ASN A 385 5.79 -8.19 -26.50
CA ASN A 385 4.91 -7.18 -25.89
C ASN A 385 3.41 -7.39 -26.19
N LYS A 386 3.04 -8.50 -26.85
CA LYS A 386 1.63 -8.79 -27.20
C LYS A 386 0.69 -8.94 -26.02
N ALA A 387 1.23 -9.24 -24.83
CA ALA A 387 0.46 -9.34 -23.59
C ALA A 387 -0.02 -7.97 -23.08
N ILE A 388 0.66 -6.88 -23.45
CA ILE A 388 0.26 -5.53 -23.09
C ILE A 388 -0.97 -5.16 -23.90
N GLN A 389 -2.10 -4.84 -23.26
CA GLN A 389 -3.35 -4.54 -23.98
C GLN A 389 -3.27 -3.23 -24.77
N ARG A 390 -2.68 -2.19 -24.17
CA ARG A 390 -2.49 -0.87 -24.76
C ARG A 390 -1.01 -0.52 -24.68
N LEU A 391 -0.36 -0.41 -25.84
CA LEU A 391 1.02 0.07 -25.87
C LEU A 391 1.09 1.56 -25.49
N PRO A 392 2.20 1.98 -24.86
CA PRO A 392 2.36 3.36 -24.42
C PRO A 392 2.40 4.29 -25.62
N LYS A 393 1.75 5.44 -25.49
CA LYS A 393 1.70 6.46 -26.56
C LYS A 393 2.34 7.77 -26.12
N ASP A 394 2.62 7.93 -24.82
CA ASP A 394 3.13 9.18 -24.28
C ASP A 394 4.66 9.19 -24.15
N PHE A 395 5.36 8.21 -24.70
CA PHE A 395 6.82 8.19 -24.65
C PHE A 395 7.46 9.24 -25.55
N VAL A 396 8.49 9.88 -25.00
CA VAL A 396 9.45 10.72 -25.73
C VAL A 396 10.84 10.14 -25.59
N CYS A 397 11.65 10.35 -26.62
CA CYS A 397 12.96 9.73 -26.75
C CYS A 397 14.03 10.76 -27.12
N VAL A 398 15.26 10.51 -26.67
CA VAL A 398 16.45 11.20 -27.13
C VAL A 398 17.60 10.21 -27.33
N HIS A 399 18.38 10.41 -28.39
CA HIS A 399 19.61 9.66 -28.61
C HIS A 399 20.81 10.47 -28.14
N THR A 400 21.52 9.99 -27.12
CA THR A 400 22.68 10.69 -26.56
C THR A 400 23.88 9.76 -26.40
N GLN A 401 25.08 10.34 -26.41
CA GLN A 401 26.29 9.58 -26.12
C GLN A 401 26.44 9.50 -24.61
N VAL A 402 26.37 8.27 -24.08
CA VAL A 402 26.51 8.02 -22.64
C VAL A 402 27.77 7.20 -22.42
N GLY A 403 28.71 7.77 -21.66
CA GLY A 403 30.00 7.16 -21.32
C GLY A 403 31.10 7.33 -22.37
N LYS A 404 32.27 6.74 -22.09
CA LYS A 404 33.54 6.96 -22.83
C LYS A 404 33.57 6.37 -24.26
N LYS A 405 32.62 5.51 -24.63
CA LYS A 405 32.69 4.69 -25.86
C LYS A 405 32.03 5.32 -27.10
N ASN A 406 31.62 6.60 -27.08
CA ASN A 406 30.94 7.29 -28.20
C ASN A 406 29.68 6.57 -28.78
N LYS A 407 29.20 5.50 -28.14
CA LYS A 407 27.99 4.79 -28.55
C LYS A 407 26.77 5.63 -28.15
N LYS A 408 25.89 5.87 -29.13
CA LYS A 408 24.60 6.51 -28.88
C LYS A 408 23.71 5.50 -28.17
N ARG A 409 23.19 5.86 -27.01
CA ARG A 409 22.14 5.13 -26.30
C ARG A 409 20.80 5.83 -26.55
N GLN A 410 19.75 5.03 -26.64
CA GLN A 410 18.39 5.51 -26.66
C GLN A 410 17.94 5.73 -25.21
N CYS A 411 17.38 6.90 -24.94
CA CYS A 411 16.91 7.31 -23.64
C CYS A 411 15.44 7.71 -23.74
N VAL A 412 14.59 7.18 -22.84
CA VAL A 412 13.12 7.25 -22.97
C VAL A 412 12.49 7.79 -21.69
N PHE A 413 11.45 8.61 -21.83
CA PHE A 413 10.70 9.22 -20.73
C PHE A 413 9.21 9.28 -21.07
N ASN A 414 8.35 9.41 -20.06
CA ASN A 414 6.98 9.88 -20.27
C ASN A 414 6.99 11.39 -20.59
N ARG A 415 6.22 11.81 -21.60
CA ARG A 415 6.07 13.23 -21.95
C ARG A 415 5.52 14.02 -20.76
N ARG A 416 4.51 13.49 -20.08
CA ARG A 416 3.90 14.13 -18.90
C ARG A 416 4.91 14.36 -17.77
N GLU A 417 5.86 13.46 -17.58
CA GLU A 417 6.97 13.63 -16.64
C GLU A 417 7.91 14.76 -17.06
N VAL A 418 8.34 14.76 -18.33
CA VAL A 418 9.22 15.82 -18.88
C VAL A 418 8.53 17.19 -18.79
N GLU A 419 7.24 17.25 -19.13
CA GLU A 419 6.46 18.49 -19.05
C GLU A 419 6.25 18.95 -17.61
N ALA A 420 5.95 18.03 -16.68
CA ALA A 420 5.83 18.36 -15.27
C ALA A 420 7.12 18.95 -14.70
N LEU A 421 8.29 18.39 -15.06
CA LEU A 421 9.57 18.87 -14.55
C LEU A 421 10.09 20.14 -15.24
N LEU A 422 9.88 20.28 -16.56
CA LEU A 422 10.51 21.36 -17.33
C LEU A 422 9.58 22.54 -17.66
N ARG A 423 8.26 22.33 -17.70
CA ARG A 423 7.28 23.40 -18.03
C ARG A 423 6.60 24.01 -16.81
N ASN A 424 6.44 23.26 -15.73
CA ASN A 424 5.93 23.82 -14.48
C ASN A 424 7.02 24.71 -13.84
N LYS A 425 6.71 26.00 -13.60
CA LYS A 425 7.69 26.98 -13.08
C LYS A 425 8.30 26.58 -11.73
N THR A 426 7.51 26.00 -10.84
CA THR A 426 7.97 25.58 -9.51
C THR A 426 8.89 24.38 -9.63
N TRP A 427 8.45 23.33 -10.33
CA TRP A 427 9.24 22.12 -10.52
C TRP A 427 10.50 22.36 -11.37
N ARG A 428 10.44 23.28 -12.33
CA ARG A 428 11.62 23.66 -13.13
C ARG A 428 12.72 24.26 -12.25
N LYS A 429 12.37 25.18 -11.35
CA LYS A 429 13.33 25.77 -10.40
C LYS A 429 13.98 24.70 -9.52
N LEU A 430 13.18 23.76 -9.01
CA LEU A 430 13.68 22.64 -8.21
C LEU A 430 14.57 21.69 -9.03
N THR A 431 14.19 21.43 -10.29
CA THR A 431 14.98 20.64 -11.24
C THR A 431 16.34 21.30 -11.51
N GLU A 432 16.37 22.60 -11.74
CA GLU A 432 17.60 23.39 -11.90
C GLU A 432 18.44 23.40 -10.62
N GLN A 433 17.80 23.55 -9.45
CA GLN A 433 18.47 23.49 -8.16
C GLN A 433 19.12 22.12 -7.92
N TYR A 434 18.39 21.02 -8.06
CA TYR A 434 18.91 19.67 -7.83
C TYR A 434 19.94 19.25 -8.89
N ALA A 435 19.88 19.80 -10.10
CA ALA A 435 20.95 19.59 -11.08
C ALA A 435 22.28 20.24 -10.65
N ALA A 436 22.23 21.32 -9.87
CA ALA A 436 23.40 22.07 -9.41
C ALA A 436 23.86 21.67 -7.99
N ASP A 437 22.94 21.27 -7.12
CA ASP A 437 23.17 20.99 -5.70
C ASP A 437 22.74 19.57 -5.31
N GLU A 438 23.72 18.66 -5.30
CA GLU A 438 23.56 17.26 -4.90
C GLU A 438 23.12 17.11 -3.44
N ALA A 439 23.59 18.00 -2.55
CA ALA A 439 23.30 17.92 -1.13
C ALA A 439 21.84 18.28 -0.86
N ALA A 440 21.33 19.35 -1.49
CA ALA A 440 19.92 19.71 -1.42
C ALA A 440 19.02 18.59 -1.96
N TRP A 441 19.39 18.00 -3.10
CA TRP A 441 18.67 16.84 -3.64
C TRP A 441 18.66 15.66 -2.67
N SER A 442 19.82 15.29 -2.14
CA SER A 442 19.98 14.14 -1.24
C SER A 442 19.12 14.26 0.02
N VAL A 443 19.06 15.44 0.62
CA VAL A 443 18.23 15.70 1.81
C VAL A 443 16.74 15.55 1.47
N ALA A 444 16.28 16.17 0.38
CA ALA A 444 14.89 16.10 -0.03
C ALA A 444 14.49 14.67 -0.47
N PHE A 445 15.38 13.96 -1.16
CA PHE A 445 15.17 12.58 -1.60
C PHE A 445 14.97 11.64 -0.40
N GLN A 446 15.84 11.70 0.59
CA GLN A 446 15.73 10.82 1.76
C GLN A 446 14.46 11.09 2.57
N SER A 447 14.05 12.37 2.69
CA SER A 447 12.77 12.73 3.30
C SER A 447 11.58 12.17 2.51
N ALA A 448 11.57 12.39 1.18
CA ALA A 448 10.52 11.92 0.28
C ALA A 448 10.37 10.39 0.31
N PHE A 449 11.50 9.69 0.20
CA PHE A 449 11.53 8.23 0.17
C PHE A 449 11.05 7.64 1.49
N THR A 450 11.45 8.21 2.63
CA THR A 450 10.99 7.80 3.97
C THR A 450 9.48 7.98 4.08
N LYS A 451 8.94 9.14 3.71
CA LYS A 451 7.48 9.38 3.70
C LYS A 451 6.74 8.41 2.78
N MET A 452 7.28 8.12 1.60
CA MET A 452 6.68 7.17 0.64
C MET A 452 6.58 5.74 1.21
N ILE A 453 7.64 5.22 1.84
CA ILE A 453 7.61 3.84 2.38
C ILE A 453 6.83 3.71 3.70
N GLU A 454 6.50 4.83 4.34
CA GLU A 454 5.67 4.89 5.55
C GLU A 454 4.21 5.30 5.28
N CYS A 455 3.91 5.79 4.08
CA CYS A 455 2.60 6.35 3.77
C CYS A 455 1.48 5.32 3.95
N HIS A 456 0.37 5.79 4.51
CA HIS A 456 -0.85 5.02 4.77
C HIS A 456 -0.70 3.82 5.72
N PHE A 457 0.44 3.65 6.39
CA PHE A 457 0.56 2.75 7.53
C PHE A 457 0.16 3.46 8.83
N LYS A 458 -0.29 2.67 9.80
CA LYS A 458 -0.67 3.14 11.14
C LYS A 458 0.19 2.41 12.16
N ARG A 459 0.60 3.12 13.21
CA ARG A 459 1.34 2.56 14.36
C ARG A 459 2.66 1.88 13.95
N LEU A 460 3.41 2.52 13.04
CA LEU A 460 4.79 2.13 12.79
C LEU A 460 5.63 2.31 14.07
N ARG A 461 6.65 1.50 14.25
CA ARG A 461 7.47 1.44 15.46
C ARG A 461 8.91 1.75 15.16
N THR A 462 9.57 2.48 16.05
CA THR A 462 11.01 2.72 15.93
C THR A 462 11.77 1.40 16.03
N TYR A 463 12.77 1.20 15.19
CA TYR A 463 13.61 0.02 15.28
C TYR A 463 14.68 0.23 16.38
N ASN A 464 14.36 -0.19 17.60
CA ASN A 464 15.29 -0.12 18.73
C ASN A 464 16.09 -1.42 18.82
N ARG A 465 17.39 -1.35 18.52
CA ARG A 465 18.35 -2.42 18.80
C ARG A 465 18.68 -2.41 20.28
N SER A 466 17.81 -2.95 21.13
CA SER A 466 18.23 -3.22 22.50
C SER A 466 19.28 -4.33 22.47
N PRO A 467 20.44 -4.16 23.13
CA PRO A 467 21.37 -5.27 23.32
C PRO A 467 20.63 -6.38 24.07
N ALA A 468 20.65 -7.58 23.49
CA ALA A 468 20.05 -8.79 24.05
C ALA A 468 20.78 -9.20 25.35
#